data_AF-A0A9W5Y8F0-F1
#
_entry.id   AF-A0A9W5Y8F0-F1
#
_cell.length_a   1.000
_cell.length_b   1.000
_cell.length_c   1.000
_cell.angle_alpha   90.00
_cell.angle_beta   90.00
_cell.angle_gamma   90.00
#
_symmetry.space_group_name_H-M   'P 1'
#
loop_
_entity.id
_entity.type
_entity.pdbx_description
1 polymer ?
#
loop_
_entity_poly.entity_id
_entity_poly.type
_entity_poly.pdbx_seq_one_letter_code
_entity_poly.pdbx_strand_id
1 'polypeptide(L)'
;MNIIQEYTRVVEAIAVANSQLISAKRELQKIMNTYRPPEIKGLNYDQEKVQVSTRQQNIMITANNICILTNYINELKAELEELNEQRRDLENTINSLGDVKKQYIMYKMKDPKMPNWKIANKAHVSLSTLKRNIKDV
;
A
#
# COMPACT_ATOMS: atom_id res chain seq x y z
N MET A 1 -18.12 -0.68 -16.65
CA MET A 1 -16.67 -0.68 -16.39
C MET A 1 -16.16 -2.11 -16.60
N ASN A 2 -15.02 -2.34 -17.25
CA ASN A 2 -14.51 -3.71 -17.47
C ASN A 2 -13.78 -4.20 -16.21
N ILE A 3 -14.10 -5.40 -15.72
CA ILE A 3 -13.47 -6.02 -14.53
C ILE A 3 -11.93 -6.01 -14.56
N ILE A 4 -11.33 -6.10 -15.76
CA ILE A 4 -9.88 -5.99 -15.91
C ILE A 4 -9.37 -4.57 -15.67
N GLN A 5 -10.10 -3.55 -16.13
CA GLN A 5 -9.73 -2.16 -15.86
C GLN A 5 -9.80 -1.85 -14.36
N GLU A 6 -10.78 -2.40 -13.67
CA GLU A 6 -10.90 -2.29 -12.22
C GLU A 6 -9.74 -2.99 -11.51
N TYR A 7 -9.42 -4.22 -11.92
CA TYR A 7 -8.25 -4.93 -11.41
C TYR A 7 -6.94 -4.15 -11.62
N THR A 8 -6.74 -3.53 -12.79
CA THR A 8 -5.59 -2.66 -13.06
C THR A 8 -5.53 -1.49 -12.09
N ARG A 9 -6.65 -0.78 -11.89
CA ARG A 9 -6.73 0.36 -10.96
C ARG A 9 -6.39 -0.05 -9.53
N VAL A 10 -6.89 -1.20 -9.07
CA VAL A 10 -6.57 -1.70 -7.72
C VAL A 10 -5.09 -2.03 -7.59
N VAL A 11 -4.48 -2.67 -8.61
CA VAL A 11 -3.04 -2.96 -8.60
C VAL A 11 -2.20 -1.67 -8.57
N GLU A 12 -2.59 -0.66 -9.35
CA GLU A 12 -1.92 0.64 -9.36
C GLU A 12 -2.08 1.36 -8.01
N ALA A 13 -3.29 1.37 -7.44
CA ALA A 13 -3.56 1.95 -6.13
C ALA A 13 -2.70 1.29 -5.03
N ILE A 14 -2.59 -0.04 -5.03
CA ILE A 14 -1.70 -0.78 -4.11
C ILE A 14 -0.25 -0.32 -4.29
N ALA A 15 0.23 -0.14 -5.52
CA ALA A 15 1.59 0.31 -5.78
C ALA A 15 1.83 1.74 -5.23
N VAL A 16 0.87 2.64 -5.42
CA VAL A 16 0.92 4.01 -4.91
C VAL A 16 0.92 4.03 -3.38
N ALA A 17 -0.02 3.34 -2.74
CA ALA A 17 -0.12 3.28 -1.28
C ALA A 17 1.14 2.67 -0.64
N ASN A 18 1.74 1.63 -1.26
CA ASN A 18 3.03 1.08 -0.81
C ASN A 18 4.17 2.11 -0.92
N SER A 19 4.22 2.89 -2.00
CA SER A 19 5.23 3.94 -2.19
C SER A 19 5.09 5.04 -1.13
N GLN A 20 3.86 5.47 -0.86
CA GLN A 20 3.53 6.43 0.20
C GLN A 20 3.93 5.89 1.58
N LEU A 21 3.61 4.63 1.87
CA LEU A 21 3.96 3.98 3.13
C LEU A 21 5.48 3.92 3.36
N ILE A 22 6.26 3.59 2.33
CA ILE A 22 7.73 3.58 2.40
C ILE A 22 8.25 4.99 2.69
N SER A 23 7.72 6.00 2.01
CA SER A 23 8.13 7.40 2.17
C SER A 23 7.80 7.91 3.58
N ALA A 24 6.57 7.69 4.05
CA ALA A 24 6.13 8.08 5.39
C ALA A 24 6.96 7.40 6.49
N LYS A 25 7.28 6.10 6.35
CA LYS A 25 8.18 5.40 7.30
C LYS A 25 9.58 5.99 7.32
N ARG A 26 10.14 6.37 6.16
CA ARG A 26 11.46 7.03 6.08
C ARG A 26 11.44 8.40 6.74
N GLU A 27 10.39 9.18 6.54
CA GLU A 27 10.21 10.48 7.18
C GLU A 27 10.06 10.36 8.69
N LEU A 28 9.22 9.43 9.15
CA LEU A 28 9.08 9.13 10.57
C LEU A 28 10.42 8.77 11.19
N GLN A 29 11.21 7.89 10.55
CA GLN A 29 12.53 7.53 11.05
C GLN A 29 13.48 8.74 11.14
N LYS A 30 13.47 9.63 10.14
CA LYS A 30 14.29 10.85 10.17
C LYS A 30 13.91 11.74 11.34
N ILE A 31 12.61 11.93 11.58
CA ILE A 31 12.08 12.77 12.67
C ILE A 31 12.36 12.13 14.03
N MET A 32 12.22 10.80 14.16
CA MET A 32 12.56 10.10 15.39
C MET A 32 14.06 10.18 15.71
N ASN A 33 14.94 10.14 14.70
CA ASN A 33 16.39 10.27 14.90
C ASN A 33 16.79 11.65 15.44
N THR A 34 16.05 12.70 15.09
CA THR A 34 16.30 14.08 15.56
C THR A 34 15.54 14.41 16.85
N TYR A 35 14.52 13.62 17.18
CA TYR A 35 13.76 13.75 18.41
C TYR A 35 14.63 13.40 19.62
N ARG A 36 15.02 14.42 20.39
CA ARG A 36 15.67 14.28 21.70
C ARG A 36 14.66 14.67 22.78
N PRO A 37 13.97 13.71 23.41
CA PRO A 37 13.06 14.03 24.50
C PRO A 37 13.85 14.74 25.62
N PRO A 38 13.28 15.76 26.25
CA PRO A 38 13.95 16.48 27.30
C PRO A 38 14.12 15.54 28.50
N GLU A 39 15.36 15.29 28.93
CA GLU A 39 15.66 14.68 30.23
C GLU A 39 15.32 15.67 31.36
N ILE A 40 14.05 16.04 31.50
CA ILE A 40 13.64 17.02 32.52
C ILE A 40 12.72 16.33 33.52
N LYS A 41 13.33 15.87 34.62
CA LYS A 41 12.63 15.62 35.88
C LYS A 41 12.17 16.97 36.45
N GLY A 42 10.97 17.44 36.09
CA GLY A 42 10.38 18.62 36.74
C GLY A 42 9.64 19.63 35.87
N LEU A 43 8.97 19.20 34.79
CA LEU A 43 8.00 20.07 34.11
C LEU A 43 6.66 20.01 34.85
N ASN A 44 6.26 21.14 35.45
CA ASN A 44 4.97 21.29 36.13
C ASN A 44 3.97 21.91 35.13
N TYR A 45 2.92 21.16 34.78
CA TYR A 45 1.96 21.52 33.73
C TYR A 45 0.84 22.45 34.20
N ASP A 46 0.78 22.76 35.49
CA ASP A 46 -0.25 23.60 36.12
C ASP A 46 0.08 25.10 36.13
N GLN A 47 1.23 25.52 35.56
CA GLN A 47 1.62 26.93 35.53
C GLN A 47 1.23 27.61 34.22
N GLU A 48 0.41 28.65 34.35
CA GLU A 48 -0.04 29.50 33.26
C GLU A 48 1.14 30.34 32.72
N LYS A 49 1.56 30.02 31.49
CA LYS A 49 2.57 30.75 30.68
C LYS A 49 3.95 30.89 31.32
N VAL A 50 4.76 29.83 31.21
CA VAL A 50 6.19 30.05 30.97
C VAL A 50 6.37 30.00 29.47
N GLN A 51 6.90 31.07 28.87
CA GLN A 51 7.42 31.03 27.51
C GLN A 51 8.33 29.80 27.42
N VAL A 52 7.80 28.73 26.83
CA VAL A 52 8.56 27.51 26.56
C VAL A 52 9.77 27.99 25.78
N SER A 53 10.96 27.72 26.32
CA SER A 53 12.21 27.85 25.58
C SER A 53 11.96 27.40 24.13
N THR A 54 12.41 28.13 23.11
CA THR A 54 12.22 27.74 21.69
C THR A 54 12.50 26.24 21.46
N ARG A 55 13.40 25.67 22.26
CA ARG A 55 13.69 24.23 22.34
C ARG A 55 12.51 23.35 22.80
N GLN A 56 11.79 23.71 23.86
CA GLN A 56 10.61 22.99 24.35
C GLN A 56 9.45 23.04 23.34
N GLN A 57 9.22 24.20 22.71
CA GLN A 57 8.24 24.33 21.63
C GLN A 57 8.61 23.44 20.43
N ASN A 58 9.89 23.41 20.04
CA ASN A 58 10.39 22.54 18.96
C ASN A 58 10.21 21.04 19.27
N ILE A 59 10.41 20.63 20.52
CA ILE A 59 10.17 19.25 20.98
C ILE A 59 8.68 18.90 20.85
N MET A 60 7.77 19.78 21.29
CA MET A 60 6.32 19.56 21.15
C MET A 60 5.89 19.46 19.69
N ILE A 61 6.38 20.35 18.82
CA ILE A 61 6.09 20.30 17.37
C ILE A 61 6.56 18.97 16.78
N THR A 62 7.77 18.52 17.16
CA THR A 62 8.34 17.27 16.67
C THR A 62 7.53 16.06 17.14
N ALA A 63 7.12 16.03 18.41
CA ALA A 63 6.26 14.98 18.97
C ALA A 63 4.88 14.95 18.27
N ASN A 64 4.29 16.11 17.99
CA ASN A 64 3.03 16.20 17.25
C ASN A 64 3.18 15.67 15.82
N ASN A 65 4.26 16.02 15.12
CA ASN A 65 4.54 15.52 13.78
C ASN A 65 4.74 13.99 13.76
N ILE A 66 5.40 13.43 14.78
CA ILE A 66 5.52 11.97 14.96
C ILE A 66 4.13 11.34 15.11
N CYS A 67 3.24 11.93 15.91
CA CYS A 67 1.88 11.44 16.10
C CYS A 67 1.09 11.44 14.78
N ILE A 68 1.08 12.56 14.07
CA ILE A 68 0.41 12.71 12.77
C ILE A 68 0.91 11.67 11.76
N LEU A 69 2.24 11.55 11.60
CA LEU A 69 2.81 10.57 10.68
C LEU A 69 2.54 9.12 11.08
N THR A 70 2.49 8.84 12.38
CA THR A 70 2.15 7.50 12.88
C THR A 70 0.70 7.15 12.54
N ASN A 71 -0.22 8.09 12.72
CA ASN A 71 -1.63 7.91 12.34
C ASN A 71 -1.78 7.72 10.83
N TYR A 72 -1.13 8.56 10.02
CA TYR A 72 -1.14 8.43 8.56
C TYR A 72 -0.56 7.08 8.08
N ILE A 73 0.50 6.58 8.71
CA ILE A 73 1.04 5.24 8.43
C ILE A 73 0.02 4.14 8.75
N ASN A 74 -0.77 4.30 9.81
CA ASN A 74 -1.80 3.33 10.16
C ASN A 74 -2.98 3.37 9.18
N GLU A 75 -3.40 4.56 8.74
CA GLU A 75 -4.41 4.73 7.69
C GLU A 75 -3.96 4.06 6.38
N LEU A 76 -2.71 4.30 5.94
CA LEU A 76 -2.16 3.66 4.74
C LEU A 76 -2.10 2.13 4.86
N LYS A 77 -1.86 1.58 6.06
CA LYS A 77 -1.89 0.13 6.26
C LYS A 77 -3.30 -0.44 6.13
N ALA A 78 -4.29 0.25 6.71
CA ALA A 78 -5.68 -0.15 6.60
C ALA A 78 -6.16 -0.09 5.13
N GLU A 79 -5.85 1.00 4.43
CA GLU A 79 -6.15 1.13 3.00
C GLU A 79 -5.49 0.02 2.16
N LEU A 80 -4.24 -0.32 2.45
CA LEU A 80 -3.57 -1.44 1.78
C LEU A 80 -4.24 -2.79 2.06
N GLU A 81 -4.75 -3.00 3.27
CA GLU A 81 -5.48 -4.22 3.61
C GLU A 81 -6.77 -4.34 2.79
N GLU A 82 -7.57 -3.28 2.75
CA GLU A 82 -8.80 -3.19 1.94
C GLU A 82 -8.53 -3.39 0.44
N LEU A 83 -7.52 -2.72 -0.12
CA LEU A 83 -7.17 -2.87 -1.53
C LEU A 83 -6.69 -4.29 -1.86
N ASN A 84 -5.96 -4.94 -0.95
CA ASN A 84 -5.55 -6.32 -1.14
C ASN A 84 -6.72 -7.31 -1.06
N GLU A 85 -7.73 -7.02 -0.24
CA GLU A 85 -8.99 -7.77 -0.22
C GLU A 85 -9.77 -7.59 -1.52
N GLN A 86 -10.00 -6.35 -1.96
CA GLN A 86 -10.64 -6.06 -3.25
C GLN A 86 -9.92 -6.74 -4.41
N ARG A 87 -8.58 -6.73 -4.42
CA ARG A 87 -7.80 -7.46 -5.44
C ARG A 87 -8.12 -8.96 -5.42
N ARG A 88 -8.17 -9.58 -4.24
CA ARG A 88 -8.49 -11.02 -4.09
C ARG A 88 -9.89 -11.34 -4.59
N ASP A 89 -10.87 -10.49 -4.30
CA ASP A 89 -12.25 -10.69 -4.76
C ASP A 89 -12.37 -10.57 -6.28
N LEU A 90 -11.67 -9.61 -6.88
CA LEU A 90 -11.57 -9.49 -8.33
C LEU A 90 -10.87 -10.70 -8.96
N GLU A 91 -9.79 -11.21 -8.35
CA GLU A 91 -9.12 -12.44 -8.82
C GLU A 91 -10.09 -13.63 -8.79
N ASN A 92 -10.82 -13.80 -7.69
CA ASN A 92 -11.82 -14.87 -7.54
C ASN A 92 -12.92 -14.75 -8.59
N THR A 93 -13.42 -13.55 -8.82
CA THR A 93 -14.47 -13.27 -9.82
C THR A 93 -13.97 -13.53 -11.25
N ILE A 94 -12.75 -13.11 -11.60
CA ILE A 94 -12.16 -13.38 -12.91
C ILE A 94 -11.96 -14.88 -13.13
N ASN A 95 -11.54 -15.59 -12.08
CA ASN A 95 -11.38 -17.05 -12.13
C ASN A 95 -12.74 -17.76 -12.30
N SER A 96 -13.78 -17.34 -11.58
CA SER A 96 -15.13 -17.95 -11.67
C SER A 96 -15.83 -17.69 -13.00
N LEU A 97 -15.55 -16.55 -13.65
CA LEU A 97 -16.07 -16.25 -14.99
C LEU A 97 -15.51 -17.18 -16.08
N GLY A 98 -14.39 -17.87 -15.83
CA GLY A 98 -13.77 -18.79 -16.79
C GLY A 98 -13.21 -18.10 -18.05
N ASP A 99 -13.09 -16.77 -18.05
CA ASP A 99 -12.61 -16.01 -19.19
C ASP A 99 -11.08 -16.08 -19.27
N VAL A 100 -10.59 -16.96 -20.15
CA VAL A 100 -9.16 -17.24 -20.35
C VAL A 100 -8.36 -15.98 -20.70
N LYS A 101 -8.95 -15.04 -21.48
CA LYS A 101 -8.28 -13.80 -21.87
C LYS A 101 -8.09 -12.89 -20.65
N LYS A 102 -9.14 -12.74 -19.84
CA LYS A 102 -9.09 -11.96 -18.59
C LYS A 102 -8.14 -12.58 -17.56
N GLN A 103 -8.21 -13.90 -17.37
CA GLN A 103 -7.30 -14.63 -16.48
C GLN A 103 -5.84 -14.45 -16.91
N TYR A 104 -5.55 -14.52 -18.22
CA TYR A 104 -4.21 -14.27 -18.73
C TYR A 104 -3.70 -12.86 -18.36
N ILE A 105 -4.51 -11.83 -18.62
CA ILE A 105 -4.15 -10.44 -18.30
C ILE A 105 -3.92 -10.27 -16.80
N MET A 106 -4.82 -10.78 -15.97
CA MET A 106 -4.71 -10.77 -14.50
C MET A 106 -3.40 -11.41 -14.02
N TYR A 107 -3.07 -12.61 -14.50
CA TYR A 107 -1.83 -13.30 -14.12
C TYR A 107 -0.58 -12.56 -14.60
N LYS A 108 -0.61 -11.95 -15.79
CA LYS A 108 0.50 -11.13 -16.30
C LYS A 108 0.67 -9.82 -15.55
N MET A 109 -0.40 -9.19 -15.11
CA MET A 109 -0.32 -8.01 -14.25
C MET A 109 0.24 -8.36 -12.87
N LYS A 110 -0.14 -9.51 -12.32
CA LYS A 110 0.36 -10.01 -11.03
C LYS A 110 1.83 -10.42 -11.06
N ASP A 111 2.23 -11.12 -12.12
CA ASP A 111 3.60 -11.55 -12.35
C ASP A 111 3.90 -11.47 -13.86
N PRO A 112 4.50 -10.36 -14.33
CA PRO A 112 4.81 -10.15 -15.74
C PRO A 112 5.73 -11.23 -16.33
N LYS A 113 6.59 -11.81 -15.47
CA LYS A 113 7.56 -12.84 -15.85
C LYS A 113 6.97 -14.24 -15.82
N MET A 114 5.70 -14.41 -15.42
CA MET A 114 5.06 -15.71 -15.37
C MET A 114 5.05 -16.34 -16.78
N PRO A 115 5.60 -17.55 -16.96
CA PRO A 115 5.62 -18.19 -18.25
C PRO A 115 4.22 -18.68 -18.65
N ASN A 116 3.91 -18.62 -19.95
CA ASN A 116 2.56 -18.88 -20.46
C ASN A 116 2.05 -20.29 -20.16
N TRP A 117 2.93 -21.30 -20.06
CA TRP A 117 2.53 -22.66 -19.67
C TRP A 117 1.99 -22.72 -18.23
N LYS A 118 2.55 -21.92 -17.32
CA LYS A 118 2.09 -21.83 -15.92
C LYS A 118 0.74 -21.13 -15.82
N ILE A 119 0.52 -20.12 -16.67
CA ILE A 119 -0.78 -19.45 -16.81
C ILE A 119 -1.82 -20.43 -17.38
N ALA A 120 -1.48 -21.20 -18.42
CA ALA A 120 -2.36 -22.19 -19.02
C ALA A 120 -2.81 -23.24 -17.99
N ASN A 121 -1.87 -23.75 -17.20
CA ASN A 121 -2.17 -24.71 -16.13
C ASN A 121 -3.11 -24.11 -15.06
N LYS A 122 -2.88 -22.86 -14.65
CA LYS A 122 -3.74 -22.15 -13.68
C LYS A 122 -5.13 -21.84 -14.22
N ALA A 123 -5.25 -21.60 -15.52
CA ALA A 123 -6.50 -21.38 -16.22
C ALA A 123 -7.20 -22.71 -16.61
N HIS A 124 -6.62 -23.87 -16.27
CA HIS A 124 -7.13 -25.20 -16.64
C HIS A 124 -7.36 -25.39 -18.14
N VAL A 125 -6.50 -24.79 -18.97
CA VAL A 125 -6.58 -24.90 -20.43
C VAL A 125 -5.25 -25.39 -21.03
N SER A 126 -5.33 -25.97 -22.23
CA SER A 126 -4.10 -26.31 -22.98
C SER A 126 -3.34 -25.03 -23.38
N LEU A 127 -2.01 -25.13 -23.52
CA LEU A 127 -1.19 -24.01 -23.98
C LEU A 127 -1.62 -23.49 -25.36
N SER A 128 -2.06 -24.40 -26.25
CA SER A 128 -2.57 -24.03 -27.57
C SER A 128 -3.88 -23.23 -27.48
N THR A 129 -4.79 -23.65 -26.60
CA THR A 129 -6.04 -22.93 -26.30
C THR A 129 -5.75 -21.55 -25.74
N LEU A 130 -4.81 -21.44 -24.80
CA LEU A 130 -4.38 -20.16 -24.25
C LEU A 130 -3.84 -19.24 -25.36
N LYS A 131 -2.89 -19.73 -26.18
CA LYS A 131 -2.30 -18.98 -27.31
C LYS A 131 -3.35 -18.45 -28.29
N ARG A 132 -4.41 -19.23 -28.56
CA ARG A 132 -5.52 -18.81 -29.43
C ARG A 132 -6.34 -17.67 -28.81
N ASN A 133 -6.59 -17.71 -27.51
CA ASN A 133 -7.39 -16.69 -26.80
C ASN A 133 -6.62 -15.37 -26.57
N ILE A 134 -5.30 -15.40 -26.57
CA ILE A 134 -4.45 -14.23 -26.32
C ILE A 134 -3.90 -13.59 -27.61
N LYS A 135 -4.34 -14.05 -28.79
CA LYS A 135 -3.83 -13.56 -30.07
C LYS A 135 -4.06 -12.05 -30.28
N ASP A 136 -5.06 -11.51 -29.60
CA ASP A 136 -5.48 -10.11 -29.64
C ASP A 136 -5.30 -9.40 -28.27
N VAL A 137 -4.31 -9.83 -27.48
CA VAL A 137 -3.86 -9.17 -26.23
C VAL A 137 -2.50 -8.54 -26.47
#